data_AF-A0A921LPE7-F1
#
_entry.id   AF-A0A921LPE7-F1
#
_cell.length_a   1.000
_cell.length_b   1.000
_cell.length_c   1.000
_cell.angle_alpha   90.00
_cell.angle_beta   90.00
_cell.angle_gamma   90.00
#
_symmetry.space_group_name_H-M   'P 1'
#
loop_
_entity.id
_entity.type
_entity.pdbx_description
1 polymer ?
#
loop_
_entity_poly.entity_id
_entity_poly.type
_entity_poly.pdbx_seq_one_letter_code
_entity_poly.pdbx_strand_id
1 'polypeptide(L)'
;MGKTLYLDCTNGISGDMLVAALLDAGANEARLRDTLATLPVSGFDIRVSRVKKAGIDCCDFDVVLDAAHENHDHDMAYLHGGAYAAHEHEHEHEHEHEHEHEHEHE
;
A
#
# COMPACT_ATOMS: atom_id res chain seq x y z
N MET A 1 9.47 29.70 -16.53
CA MET A 1 8.92 29.58 -15.15
C MET A 1 9.47 28.30 -14.55
N GLY A 2 10.11 28.37 -13.38
CA GLY A 2 10.55 27.17 -12.66
C GLY A 2 9.36 26.44 -12.04
N LYS A 3 9.49 25.13 -11.83
CA LYS A 3 8.55 24.34 -11.02
C LYS A 3 9.03 24.41 -9.56
N THR A 4 8.16 24.82 -8.64
CA THR A 4 8.47 24.91 -7.20
C THR A 4 7.73 23.81 -6.47
N LEU A 5 8.43 23.08 -5.61
CA LEU A 5 7.85 22.10 -4.71
C LEU A 5 7.83 22.69 -3.29
N TYR A 6 6.64 22.69 -2.67
CA TYR A 6 6.46 23.07 -1.26
C TYR A 6 6.20 21.81 -0.45
N LEU A 7 6.99 21.59 0.60
CA LEU A 7 6.92 20.41 1.46
C LEU A 7 6.57 20.84 2.88
N ASP A 8 5.39 20.46 3.36
CA ASP A 8 5.03 20.52 4.78
C ASP A 8 5.15 19.12 5.37
N CYS A 9 6.28 18.85 6.02
CA CYS A 9 6.62 17.55 6.57
C CYS A 9 6.39 17.48 8.09
N THR A 10 5.48 18.28 8.64
CA THR A 10 5.24 18.34 10.10
C THR A 10 4.93 16.97 10.71
N ASN A 11 4.27 16.08 9.95
CA ASN A 11 3.95 14.70 10.35
C ASN A 11 4.72 13.64 9.54
N GLY A 12 5.79 14.04 8.86
CA GLY A 12 6.52 13.19 7.92
C GLY A 12 5.88 13.13 6.53
N ILE A 13 6.62 12.58 5.58
CA ILE A 13 6.18 12.31 4.20
C ILE A 13 6.70 10.93 3.80
N SER A 14 5.89 10.18 3.06
CA SER A 14 6.34 8.91 2.49
C SER A 14 7.42 9.13 1.43
N GLY A 15 8.39 8.22 1.37
CA GLY A 15 9.51 8.30 0.43
C GLY A 15 9.07 8.24 -1.03
N ASP A 16 8.13 7.33 -1.34
CA ASP A 16 7.56 7.16 -2.67
C ASP A 16 6.81 8.43 -3.15
N MET A 17 6.01 9.04 -2.28
CA MET A 17 5.30 10.29 -2.53
C MET A 17 6.27 11.43 -2.81
N LEU A 18 7.39 11.50 -2.06
CA LEU A 18 8.42 12.52 -2.30
C LEU A 18 9.11 12.31 -3.66
N VAL A 19 9.48 11.07 -4.00
CA VAL A 19 10.10 10.76 -5.29
C VAL A 19 9.15 11.10 -6.44
N ALA A 20 7.88 10.70 -6.34
CA ALA A 20 6.86 11.03 -7.33
C ALA A 20 6.72 12.55 -7.50
N ALA A 21 6.68 13.31 -6.41
CA ALA A 21 6.58 14.77 -6.44
C ALA A 21 7.81 15.42 -7.11
N LEU A 22 9.01 14.89 -6.89
CA LEU A 22 10.24 15.37 -7.54
C LEU A 22 10.25 15.07 -9.04
N LEU A 23 9.81 13.88 -9.45
CA LEU A 23 9.64 13.52 -10.87
C LEU A 23 8.63 14.44 -11.55
N ASP A 24 7.51 14.74 -10.89
CA ASP A 24 6.50 15.67 -11.41
C ASP A 24 7.02 17.11 -11.51
N ALA A 25 7.89 17.51 -10.58
CA ALA A 25 8.65 18.75 -10.62
C ALA A 25 9.73 18.79 -11.73
N GLY A 26 9.93 17.70 -12.46
CA GLY A 26 10.85 17.61 -13.60
C GLY A 26 12.20 16.96 -13.30
N ALA A 27 12.33 16.21 -12.21
CA ALA A 27 13.51 15.38 -11.98
C ALA A 27 13.67 14.30 -13.07
N ASN A 28 14.91 13.87 -13.29
CA ASN A 28 15.24 12.92 -14.36
C ASN A 28 15.04 11.47 -13.89
N GLU A 29 14.02 10.79 -14.42
CA GLU A 29 13.72 9.39 -14.11
C GLU A 29 14.85 8.43 -14.50
N ALA A 30 15.51 8.63 -15.64
CA ALA A 30 16.61 7.76 -16.08
C ALA A 30 17.76 7.80 -15.07
N ARG A 31 18.13 9.00 -14.60
CA ARG A 31 19.17 9.16 -13.58
C ARG A 31 18.76 8.52 -12.25
N LEU A 32 17.48 8.57 -11.89
CA LEU A 32 16.96 7.88 -10.70
C LEU A 32 17.12 6.36 -10.85
N ARG A 33 16.69 5.78 -11.97
CA ARG A 33 16.83 4.35 -12.26
C ARG A 33 18.28 3.89 -12.27
N ASP A 34 19.17 4.64 -12.93
CA ASP A 34 20.61 4.36 -12.94
C ASP A 34 21.19 4.36 -11.53
N THR A 35 20.78 5.32 -10.69
CA THR A 35 21.24 5.42 -9.30
C THR A 35 20.73 4.23 -8.47
N LEU A 36 19.46 3.85 -8.62
CA LEU A 36 18.89 2.72 -7.89
C LEU A 36 19.52 1.39 -8.29
N ALA A 37 19.93 1.23 -9.55
CA ALA A 37 20.68 0.06 -10.03
C ALA A 37 22.08 -0.09 -9.40
N THR A 38 22.64 0.98 -8.79
CA THR A 38 23.91 0.90 -8.07
C THR A 38 23.80 0.33 -6.66
N LEU A 39 22.58 0.26 -6.11
CA LEU A 39 22.38 -0.25 -4.76
C LEU A 39 22.55 -1.77 -4.75
N PRO A 40 23.24 -2.35 -3.74
CA PRO A 40 23.41 -3.79 -3.61
C PRO A 40 22.14 -4.44 -3.01
N VAL A 41 20.98 -4.15 -3.60
CA VAL A 41 19.67 -4.67 -3.18
C VAL A 41 18.92 -5.21 -4.41
N SER A 42 18.18 -6.28 -4.21
CA SER A 42 17.37 -6.94 -5.24
C SER A 42 15.95 -7.20 -4.73
N GLY A 43 15.08 -7.70 -5.61
CA GLY A 43 13.74 -8.12 -5.23
C GLY A 43 12.70 -7.01 -5.24
N PHE A 44 12.97 -5.93 -5.96
CA PHE A 44 12.00 -4.89 -6.26
C PHE A 44 12.09 -4.45 -7.73
N ASP A 45 10.99 -3.93 -8.23
CA ASP A 45 10.89 -3.18 -9.48
C ASP A 45 10.24 -1.82 -9.22
N ILE A 46 10.42 -0.88 -10.13
CA ILE A 46 9.91 0.49 -10.02
C ILE A 46 8.97 0.79 -11.16
N ARG A 47 7.75 1.18 -10.81
CA ARG A 47 6.75 1.67 -11.77
C ARG A 47 6.53 3.15 -11.55
N VAL A 48 6.65 3.92 -12.63
CA VAL A 48 6.32 5.35 -12.66
C VAL A 48 5.10 5.51 -13.55
N SER A 49 4.03 6.08 -13.02
CA SER A 49 2.77 6.24 -13.75
C SER A 49 2.10 7.58 -13.44
N ARG A 50 1.02 7.88 -14.16
CA ARG A 50 0.13 9.01 -13.87
C ARG A 50 -1.17 8.48 -13.32
N VAL A 51 -1.60 9.03 -12.19
CA VAL A 51 -2.85 8.65 -11.54
C VAL A 51 -3.71 9.89 -11.31
N LYS A 52 -5.03 9.70 -11.32
CA LYS A 52 -5.99 10.73 -10.90
C LYS A 52 -6.71 10.27 -9.65
N LYS A 53 -6.43 10.88 -8.51
CA LYS A 53 -7.06 10.58 -7.21
C LYS A 53 -7.79 11.82 -6.72
N ALA A 54 -9.07 11.69 -6.40
CA ALA A 54 -9.93 12.80 -5.95
C ALA A 54 -9.86 14.07 -6.86
N GLY A 55 -9.72 13.87 -8.17
CA GLY A 55 -9.62 14.96 -9.15
C GLY A 55 -8.22 15.57 -9.32
N ILE A 56 -7.24 15.16 -8.52
CA ILE A 56 -5.85 15.59 -8.62
C ILE A 56 -5.10 14.65 -9.56
N ASP A 57 -4.44 15.21 -10.57
CA ASP A 57 -3.57 14.49 -11.50
C ASP A 57 -2.12 14.59 -11.02
N CYS A 58 -1.53 13.46 -10.64
CA CYS A 58 -0.19 13.40 -10.07
C CYS A 58 0.63 12.24 -10.62
N CYS A 59 1.95 12.37 -10.52
CA CYS A 59 2.86 11.26 -10.69
C CYS A 59 2.67 10.27 -9.53
N ASP A 60 2.78 8.98 -9.83
CA ASP A 60 2.80 7.88 -8.88
C ASP A 60 4.11 7.12 -9.06
N PHE A 61 4.82 6.88 -7.96
CA PHE A 61 6.07 6.13 -7.93
C PHE A 61 5.82 4.91 -7.04
N ASP A 62 5.81 3.73 -7.63
CA ASP A 62 5.46 2.49 -6.94
C ASP A 62 6.68 1.56 -6.90
N VAL A 63 6.97 1.04 -5.70
CA VAL A 63 8.05 0.09 -5.44
C VAL A 63 7.40 -1.29 -5.26
N VAL A 64 7.47 -2.08 -6.32
CA VAL A 64 6.82 -3.39 -6.37
C VAL A 64 7.82 -4.45 -5.94
N LEU A 65 7.57 -5.10 -4.80
CA LEU A 65 8.40 -6.19 -4.32
C LEU A 65 8.07 -7.49 -5.07
N ASP A 66 9.07 -8.36 -5.23
CA ASP A 66 8.80 -9.73 -5.70
C ASP A 66 8.15 -10.58 -4.59
N ALA A 67 7.61 -11.74 -4.95
CA ALA A 67 6.91 -12.61 -4.01
C ALA A 67 7.79 -13.15 -2.87
N ALA A 68 9.12 -13.19 -3.03
CA ALA A 68 10.03 -13.62 -1.97
C ALA A 68 10.32 -12.50 -0.95
N HIS A 69 10.10 -11.24 -1.34
CA HIS A 69 10.33 -10.04 -0.55
C HIS A 69 9.03 -9.29 -0.21
N GLU A 70 7.88 -9.79 -0.65
CA GLU A 70 6.58 -9.25 -0.27
C GLU A 70 6.47 -9.30 1.26
N ASN A 71 6.28 -8.13 1.88
CA ASN A 71 6.13 -8.06 3.32
C ASN A 71 4.83 -8.77 3.70
N HIS A 72 4.93 -9.93 4.34
CA HIS A 72 3.81 -10.57 5.02
C HIS A 72 3.51 -9.87 6.36
N ASP A 73 3.57 -8.55 6.44
CA ASP A 73 3.20 -7.82 7.66
C ASP A 73 1.71 -7.97 8.01
N HIS A 74 0.92 -8.47 7.07
CA HIS A 74 -0.46 -8.94 7.27
C HIS A 74 -0.59 -10.39 7.73
N ASP A 75 0.49 -11.18 7.79
CA ASP A 75 0.42 -12.42 8.53
C ASP A 75 0.40 -12.08 10.03
N MET A 76 -0.80 -12.10 10.62
CA MET A 76 -0.98 -12.01 12.06
C MET A 76 -0.38 -13.26 12.78
N ALA A 77 0.45 -14.06 12.10
CA ALA A 77 1.16 -15.20 12.63
C ALA A 77 2.02 -14.83 13.84
N TYR A 78 2.60 -13.62 13.87
CA TYR A 78 3.32 -13.10 15.03
C TYR A 78 2.40 -12.79 16.24
N LEU A 79 1.14 -12.43 15.99
CA LEU A 79 0.14 -12.21 17.05
C LEU A 79 -0.37 -13.52 17.65
N HIS A 80 -0.41 -14.60 16.85
CA HIS A 80 -0.90 -15.91 17.28
C HIS A 80 0.19 -16.91 17.64
N GLY A 81 1.44 -16.46 17.81
CA GLY A 81 2.53 -17.18 18.47
C GLY A 81 2.53 -18.69 18.25
N GLY A 82 2.88 -19.14 17.04
CA GLY A 82 3.22 -20.53 16.73
C GLY A 82 2.44 -21.61 17.48
N ALA A 83 1.14 -21.76 17.21
CA ALA A 83 0.37 -22.91 17.65
C ALA A 83 -0.14 -23.71 16.44
N TYR A 84 0.77 -24.43 15.80
CA TYR A 84 0.37 -25.62 15.02
C TYR A 84 0.06 -26.75 16.00
N ALA A 85 -1.05 -26.61 16.72
CA ALA A 85 -1.75 -27.72 17.33
C ALA A 85 -3.23 -27.46 17.03
N ALA A 86 -3.69 -28.09 15.95
CA ALA A 86 -5.08 -28.10 15.54
C ALA A 86 -5.95 -28.56 16.71
N HIS A 87 -6.74 -27.64 17.25
CA HIS A 87 -7.96 -27.98 17.96
C HIS A 87 -9.11 -27.53 17.08
N GLU A 88 -9.59 -28.48 16.28
CA GLU A 88 -10.91 -28.40 15.65
C GLU A 88 -11.94 -28.29 16.78
N HIS A 89 -12.58 -27.12 16.86
CA HIS A 89 -13.86 -27.00 17.54
C HIS A 89 -14.92 -26.87 16.45
N GLU A 90 -15.54 -28.01 16.10
CA GLU A 90 -16.85 -28.03 15.45
C GLU A 90 -17.83 -27.27 16.35
N HIS A 91 -18.25 -26.10 15.90
CA HIS A 91 -19.42 -25.43 16.42
C HIS A 91 -20.60 -25.73 15.49
N GLU A 92 -21.26 -26.86 15.73
CA GLU A 92 -22.64 -27.05 15.27
C GLU A 92 -23.57 -26.27 16.20
N HIS A 93 -24.01 -25.10 15.76
CA HIS A 93 -25.21 -24.45 16.29
C HIS A 93 -26.11 -24.04 15.12
N GLU A 94 -27.02 -24.95 14.79
CA GLU A 94 -28.22 -24.69 14.02
C GLU A 94 -29.13 -23.76 14.84
N HIS A 95 -29.31 -22.52 14.38
CA HIS A 95 -30.37 -21.65 14.87
C HIS A 95 -31.09 -21.02 13.68
N GLU A 96 -32.18 -21.68 13.27
CA GLU A 96 -33.28 -21.10 12.51
C GLU A 96 -33.96 -20.03 13.38
N HIS A 97 -33.96 -18.79 12.91
CA HIS A 97 -34.88 -17.75 13.41
C HIS A 97 -35.44 -16.96 12.24
N GLU A 98 -36.64 -17.35 11.79
CA GLU A 98 -37.55 -16.47 11.05
C GLU A 98 -38.04 -15.35 11.98
N HIS A 99 -37.80 -14.10 11.59
CA HIS A 99 -38.55 -12.96 12.09
C HIS A 99 -38.83 -11.98 10.94
N GLU A 100 -40.04 -12.05 10.39
CA GLU A 100 -40.72 -10.90 9.80
C GLU A 100 -40.89 -9.81 10.89
N HIS A 101 -40.71 -8.53 10.57
CA HIS A 101 -41.58 -7.43 11.02
C HIS A 101 -41.30 -6.13 10.24
N GLU A 102 -42.39 -5.37 10.07
CA GLU A 102 -42.65 -4.30 9.10
C GLU A 102 -41.89 -2.98 9.34
N HIS A 103 -41.67 -2.25 8.24
CA HIS A 103 -41.23 -0.86 8.24
C HIS A 103 -42.44 0.08 8.31
N GLU A 104 -42.49 0.94 9.33
CA GLU A 104 -43.35 2.12 9.34
C GLU A 104 -42.48 3.36 9.10
N HIS A 105 -42.84 4.15 8.09
CA HIS A 105 -42.22 5.42 7.73
C HIS A 105 -42.97 6.58 8.41
N GLU A 106 -42.22 7.55 8.93
CA GLU A 106 -42.65 8.95 9.03
C GLU A 106 -41.63 9.84 8.30
#